data_AF-B7GKX2-F1
#
_entry.id   AF-B7GKX2-F1
#
_cell.length_a   1.000
_cell.length_b   1.000
_cell.length_c   1.000
_cell.angle_alpha   90.00
_cell.angle_beta   90.00
_cell.angle_gamma   90.00
#
_symmetry.space_group_name_H-M   'P 1'
#
loop_
_entity.id
_entity.type
_entity.pdbx_description
1 polymer ?
#
loop_
_entity_poly.entity_id
_entity_poly.type
_entity_poly.pdbx_seq_one_letter_code
_entity_poly.pdbx_strand_id
1 'polypeptide(L)' 'MTNKKWFLYFLLVGIPFSIHGLIVMVQCFFFYHDILEMIRGVLFLLIGLVALFFAKQYYKKTER' A
#
# COMPACT_ATOMS: atom_id res chain seq x y z
N MET A 1 -11.94 8.01 20.04
CA MET A 1 -10.57 7.44 20.17
C MET A 1 -10.25 6.35 19.13
N THR A 2 -11.26 5.71 18.52
CA THR A 2 -11.12 4.58 17.59
C THR A 2 -10.53 4.97 16.21
N ASN A 3 -10.90 6.14 15.66
CA ASN A 3 -10.47 6.55 14.31
C ASN A 3 -8.96 6.79 14.17
N LYS A 4 -8.29 7.31 15.21
CA LYS A 4 -6.82 7.51 15.20
C LYS A 4 -6.05 6.18 15.20
N LYS A 5 -6.54 5.17 15.92
CA LYS A 5 -5.93 3.82 15.92
C LYS A 5 -6.05 3.17 14.55
N TRP A 6 -7.22 3.26 13.92
CA TRP A 6 -7.43 2.77 12.55
C TRP A 6 -6.59 3.52 11.52
N PHE A 7 -6.48 4.85 11.63
CA PHE A 7 -5.59 5.64 10.78
C PHE A 7 -4.14 5.15 10.84
N LEU A 8 -3.59 5.03 12.05
CA LEU A 8 -2.24 4.54 12.27
C LEU A 8 -2.06 3.11 11.75
N TYR A 9 -3.05 2.24 11.94
CA TYR A 9 -3.04 0.88 11.43
C TYR A 9 -2.96 0.85 9.89
N PHE A 10 -3.83 1.58 9.21
CA PHE A 10 -3.83 1.65 7.74
C PHE A 10 -2.55 2.29 7.18
N LEU A 11 -1.95 3.23 7.91
CA LEU A 11 -0.66 3.83 7.54
C LEU A 11 0.49 2.81 7.69
N LEU A 12 0.55 2.13 8.84
CA LEU A 12 1.57 1.11 9.14
C LEU A 12 1.51 -0.08 8.20
N VAL A 13 0.32 -0.42 7.71
CA VAL A 13 0.11 -1.50 6.74
C VAL A 13 0.34 -1.01 5.31
N GLY A 14 -0.20 0.15 4.96
CA GLY A 14 -0.19 0.66 3.59
C GLY A 14 1.20 0.98 3.05
N ILE A 15 2.04 1.64 3.86
CA ILE A 15 3.41 2.01 3.46
C ILE A 15 4.26 0.79 3.10
N PRO A 16 4.44 -0.23 3.98
CA PRO A 16 5.28 -1.37 3.65
C PRO A 16 4.73 -2.20 2.48
N PHE A 17 3.41 -2.33 2.34
CA PHE A 17 2.83 -3.02 1.18
C PHE A 17 3.08 -2.28 -0.14
N SER A 18 2.95 -0.96 -0.15
CA SER A 18 3.29 -0.16 -1.34
C SER A 18 4.79 -0.23 -1.67
N ILE A 19 5.67 -0.15 -0.68
CA ILE A 19 7.12 -0.25 -0.89
C ILE A 19 7.47 -1.65 -1.40
N HIS A 20 6.93 -2.71 -0.79
CA HIS A 20 7.18 -4.08 -1.23
C HIS A 20 6.68 -4.32 -2.66
N GLY A 21 5.46 -3.88 -2.99
CA GLY A 21 4.93 -3.97 -4.35
C GLY A 21 5.81 -3.25 -5.38
N LEU A 22 6.32 -2.06 -5.03
CA LEU A 22 7.23 -1.29 -5.87
C LEU A 22 8.56 -2.01 -6.08
N ILE A 23 9.17 -2.57 -5.03
CA ILE A 23 10.41 -3.32 -5.11
C ILE A 23 10.25 -4.53 -6.04
N VAL A 24 9.16 -5.28 -5.90
CA VAL A 24 8.87 -6.44 -6.76
C VAL A 24 8.68 -6.01 -8.22
N MET A 25 7.95 -4.90 -8.48
CA MET A 25 7.81 -4.39 -9.85
C MET A 25 9.15 -3.96 -10.45
N VAL A 26 10.01 -3.27 -9.69
CA VAL A 26 11.34 -2.85 -10.15
C VAL A 26 12.21 -4.07 -10.41
N GLN A 27 12.25 -5.04 -9.49
CA GLN A 27 13.01 -6.28 -9.70
C GLN A 27 12.53 -7.05 -10.94
N CYS A 28 11.22 -7.12 -11.15
CA CYS A 28 10.64 -7.76 -12.32
C CYS A 28 11.00 -7.01 -13.62
N PHE A 29 11.03 -5.67 -13.58
CA PHE A 29 11.42 -4.87 -14.74
C PHE A 29 12.90 -5.04 -15.13
N PHE A 30 13.80 -5.18 -14.15
CA PHE A 30 15.24 -5.20 -14.40
C PHE A 30 15.87 -6.61 -14.50
N PHE A 31 15.33 -7.61 -13.81
CA PHE A 31 16.01 -8.91 -13.66
C PHE A 31 15.22 -10.10 -14.20
N TYR A 32 13.91 -10.14 -13.97
CA TYR A 32 13.06 -11.29 -14.32
C TYR A 32 11.78 -10.83 -14.96
N HIS A 33 11.63 -11.04 -16.28
CA HIS A 33 10.42 -10.73 -17.03
C HIS A 33 9.29 -11.74 -16.75
N ASP A 34 9.10 -12.12 -15.49
CA ASP A 34 8.05 -13.02 -15.05
C ASP A 34 6.75 -12.25 -14.79
N ILE A 35 5.75 -12.52 -15.63
CA ILE A 35 4.45 -11.86 -15.58
C ILE A 35 3.75 -12.12 -14.23
N LEU A 36 3.95 -13.28 -13.59
CA LEU A 36 3.31 -13.59 -12.31
C LEU A 36 3.86 -12.73 -11.17
N GLU A 37 5.18 -12.52 -11.14
CA GLU A 37 5.81 -11.63 -10.15
C GLU A 37 5.43 -10.17 -10.39
N MET A 38 5.29 -9.75 -11.65
CA MET A 38 4.75 -8.42 -11.98
C MET A 38 3.33 -8.23 -11.43
N ILE A 39 2.43 -9.18 -11.67
CA ILE A 39 1.04 -9.13 -11.19
C ILE A 39 1.00 -9.09 -9.66
N ARG A 40 1.84 -9.90 -9.00
CA ARG A 40 1.97 -9.92 -7.54
C ARG A 40 2.46 -8.57 -7.00
N GLY A 41 3.47 -7.96 -7.63
CA GLY A 41 3.96 -6.62 -7.29
C GLY A 41 2.86 -5.56 -7.40
N VAL A 42 2.11 -5.56 -8.51
CA VAL A 42 0.97 -4.65 -8.73
C VAL A 42 -0.11 -4.83 -7.67
N LEU A 43 -0.47 -6.07 -7.33
CA LEU A 43 -1.46 -6.37 -6.29
C LEU A 43 -1.04 -5.80 -4.93
N PHE A 44 0.20 -6.02 -4.51
CA PHE A 44 0.71 -5.45 -3.26
C PHE A 44 0.72 -3.92 -3.27
N LEU A 45 1.05 -3.33 -4.41
CA LEU A 45 1.06 -1.87 -4.59
C LEU A 45 -0.36 -1.30 -4.48
N LEU A 46 -1.35 -1.93 -5.12
CA LEU A 46 -2.77 -1.57 -5.03
C LEU A 46 -3.30 -1.69 -3.59
N ILE A 47 -2.99 -2.78 -2.90
CA ILE A 47 -3.40 -2.97 -1.49
C ILE A 47 -2.84 -1.85 -0.62
N GLY A 48 -1.56 -1.52 -0.80
CA GLY A 48 -0.91 -0.43 -0.06
C GLY A 48 -1.54 0.94 -0.34
N LEU A 49 -1.84 1.23 -1.61
CA LEU A 49 -2.49 2.48 -2.03
C LEU A 49 -3.92 2.60 -1.50
N VAL A 50 -4.70 1.51 -1.52
CA VAL A 50 -6.05 1.49 -0.96
C VAL A 50 -6.00 1.72 0.55
N ALA A 51 -5.06 1.07 1.26
CA ALA A 51 -4.86 1.31 2.69
C ALA A 51 -4.49 2.77 2.98
N LEU A 52 -3.58 3.36 2.20
CA LEU A 52 -3.23 4.79 2.30
C LEU A 52 -4.42 5.72 1.99
N PHE A 53 -5.26 5.34 1.02
CA PHE A 53 -6.47 6.08 0.70
C PHE A 53 -7.45 6.08 1.88
N PHE A 54 -7.67 4.93 2.51
CA PHE A 54 -8.48 4.84 3.73
C PHE A 54 -7.87 5.63 4.88
N ALA A 55 -6.55 5.56 5.08
CA ALA A 55 -5.85 6.39 6.06
C ALA A 55 -6.15 7.89 5.82
N LYS A 56 -6.04 8.37 4.57
CA LYS A 56 -6.38 9.75 4.22
C LYS A 56 -7.84 10.10 4.55
N GLN A 57 -8.78 9.20 4.30
CA GLN A 57 -10.20 9.39 4.63
C GLN A 57 -10.43 9.49 6.15
N TYR A 58 -9.78 8.63 6.94
CA TYR A 58 -9.88 8.68 8.40
C TYR A 58 -9.27 9.95 8.99
N TYR A 59 -8.18 10.45 8.40
CA TYR A 59 -7.59 11.73 8.78
C TYR A 59 -8.57 12.88 8.54
N LYS A 60 -9.12 12.98 7.31
CA LYS A 60 -10.06 14.04 6.93
C LYS A 60 -11.36 14.03 7.74
N LYS A 61 -11.81 12.85 8.17
CA LYS A 61 -12.98 12.68 9.06
C LYS A 61 -12.72 13.08 10.51
N THR A 62 -11.45 13.16 10.93
CA THR A 62 -11.06 13.56 12.28
C THR A 62 -10.90 15.08 12.42
N GLU A 63 -10.74 15.81 11.30
CA GLU A 63 -10.69 17.29 11.26
C GLU A 63 -12.06 17.98 11.12
N ARG A 64 -13.15 17.22 10.87
CA ARG A 64 -14.53 17.72 10.95
C ARG A 64 -15.16 17.36 12.29
#